data_AF-A0A2E9ULC0-F1
#
_entry.id   AF-A0A2E9ULC0-F1
#
_cell.length_a   1.000
_cell.length_b   1.000
_cell.length_c   1.000
_cell.angle_alpha   90.00
_cell.angle_beta   90.00
_cell.angle_gamma   90.00
#
_symmetry.space_group_name_H-M   'P 1'
#
loop_
_entity.id
_entity.type
_entity.pdbx_description
1 polymer ?
#
loop_
_entity_poly.entity_id
_entity_poly.type
_entity_poly.pdbx_seq_one_letter_code
_entity_poly.pdbx_strand_id
1 'polypeptide(L)'
;MVGFLGHEVSIFDTAEKFGKDTDLLITDMDMADAMADCLAKSDIVLMRGHGATLCGRALPEAVYRAIYAELSAQILIQAASFGNFTALTAGECAATVKRISPQIGRAWDLWVREVERR
;
A
#
# COMPACT_ATOMS: atom_id res chain seq x y z
N MET A 1 12.03 1.60 -1.44
CA MET A 1 11.66 1.78 -2.86
C MET A 1 10.30 1.15 -3.07
N VAL A 2 9.41 1.78 -3.85
CA VAL A 2 7.96 1.48 -3.83
C VAL A 2 7.40 0.81 -5.08
N GLY A 3 8.23 0.12 -5.87
CA GLY A 3 7.75 -0.56 -7.08
C GLY A 3 6.62 -1.59 -6.83
N PHE A 4 6.44 -2.06 -5.58
CA PHE A 4 5.35 -2.96 -5.20
C PHE A 4 3.96 -2.29 -5.24
N LEU A 5 3.89 -0.96 -5.25
CA LEU A 5 2.62 -0.24 -5.43
C LEU A 5 2.07 -0.41 -6.86
N GLY A 6 2.88 -0.90 -7.80
CA GLY A 6 2.50 -0.99 -9.20
C GLY A 6 2.49 0.38 -9.88
N HIS A 7 1.83 0.47 -11.04
CA HIS A 7 1.65 1.73 -11.75
C HIS A 7 0.50 2.56 -11.15
N GLU A 8 -0.48 1.88 -10.56
CA GLU A 8 -1.65 2.46 -9.92
C GLU A 8 -2.02 1.66 -8.68
N VAL A 9 -2.67 2.32 -7.71
CA VAL A 9 -3.12 1.72 -6.45
C VAL A 9 -4.63 1.55 -6.50
N SER A 10 -5.13 0.40 -6.05
CA SER A 10 -6.56 0.11 -6.00
C SER A 10 -7.25 0.95 -4.93
N ILE A 11 -8.41 1.52 -5.27
CA ILE A 11 -9.27 2.27 -4.34
C ILE A 11 -10.55 1.48 -4.13
N PHE A 12 -10.91 1.24 -2.88
CA PHE A 12 -12.17 0.66 -2.48
C PHE A 12 -13.06 1.73 -1.86
N ASP A 13 -14.26 1.88 -2.42
CA ASP A 13 -15.29 2.77 -1.89
C ASP A 13 -16.52 1.93 -1.53
N THR A 14 -16.83 1.85 -0.24
CA THR A 14 -18.02 1.16 0.26
C THR A 14 -19.29 1.73 -0.37
N ALA A 15 -19.30 3.01 -0.74
CA ALA A 15 -20.47 3.67 -1.31
C ALA A 15 -20.88 3.15 -2.69
N GLU A 16 -19.95 2.56 -3.46
CA GLU A 16 -20.24 2.03 -4.79
C GLU A 16 -21.17 0.81 -4.75
N LYS A 17 -21.05 -0.03 -3.71
CA LYS A 17 -21.79 -1.29 -3.59
C LYS A 17 -22.77 -1.33 -2.42
N PHE A 18 -22.51 -0.58 -1.35
CA PHE A 18 -23.25 -0.68 -0.08
C PHE A 18 -24.00 0.61 0.29
N GLY A 19 -24.00 1.62 -0.59
CA GLY A 19 -24.74 2.87 -0.42
C GLY A 19 -23.96 3.99 0.27
N LYS A 20 -24.44 5.23 0.15
CA LYS A 20 -23.66 6.43 0.54
C LYS A 20 -23.51 6.61 2.05
N ASP A 21 -24.36 5.96 2.84
CA ASP A 21 -24.46 6.16 4.29
C ASP A 21 -23.85 4.99 5.08
N THR A 22 -22.71 4.45 4.63
CA THR A 22 -21.92 3.47 5.41
C THR A 22 -21.06 4.15 6.48
N ASP A 23 -20.67 3.40 7.51
CA ASP A 23 -19.73 3.85 8.56
C ASP A 23 -18.25 3.71 8.15
N LEU A 24 -17.99 3.35 6.88
CA LEU A 24 -16.66 3.12 6.29
C LEU A 24 -15.89 1.92 6.85
N LEU A 25 -16.48 1.15 7.77
CA LEU A 25 -15.89 -0.07 8.30
C LEU A 25 -16.32 -1.29 7.48
N ILE A 26 -15.50 -2.33 7.52
CA ILE A 26 -15.81 -3.64 6.95
C ILE A 26 -16.29 -4.52 8.10
N THR A 27 -17.60 -4.66 8.24
CA THR A 27 -18.23 -5.28 9.43
C THR A 27 -18.96 -6.58 9.11
N ASP A 28 -19.10 -6.93 7.84
CA ASP A 28 -19.71 -8.18 7.37
C ASP A 28 -18.89 -8.82 6.23
N MET A 29 -19.27 -10.06 5.88
CA MET A 29 -18.56 -10.84 4.88
C MET A 29 -18.78 -10.36 3.45
N ASP A 30 -19.94 -9.77 3.14
CA ASP A 30 -20.21 -9.26 1.79
C ASP A 30 -19.30 -8.05 1.48
N MET A 31 -19.08 -7.20 2.48
CA MET A 31 -18.11 -6.10 2.42
C MET A 31 -16.66 -6.63 2.38
N ALA A 32 -16.34 -7.64 3.18
CA ALA A 32 -15.01 -8.23 3.21
C ALA A 32 -14.64 -8.85 1.86
N ASP A 33 -15.55 -9.61 1.24
CA ASP A 33 -15.35 -10.20 -0.08
C ASP A 33 -15.19 -9.12 -1.15
N ALA A 34 -16.01 -8.06 -1.11
CA ALA A 34 -15.89 -6.94 -2.04
C ALA A 34 -14.55 -6.19 -1.91
N MET A 35 -14.07 -5.96 -0.68
CA MET A 35 -12.76 -5.35 -0.45
C MET A 35 -11.63 -6.31 -0.88
N ALA A 36 -11.77 -7.60 -0.62
CA ALA A 36 -10.80 -8.62 -1.02
C ALA A 36 -10.65 -8.71 -2.54
N ASP A 37 -11.74 -8.62 -3.30
CA ASP A 37 -11.71 -8.55 -4.78
C ASP A 37 -10.96 -7.31 -5.28
N CYS A 38 -11.08 -6.19 -4.57
CA CYS A 38 -10.33 -4.97 -4.88
C CYS A 38 -8.84 -5.15 -4.55
N LEU A 39 -8.55 -5.70 -3.36
CA LEU A 39 -7.18 -5.96 -2.91
C LEU A 39 -6.48 -7.00 -3.80
N ALA A 40 -7.16 -8.04 -4.31
CA ALA A 40 -6.53 -9.09 -5.11
C ALA A 40 -5.86 -8.59 -6.42
N LYS A 41 -6.18 -7.37 -6.85
CA LYS A 41 -5.59 -6.72 -8.03
C LYS A 41 -4.22 -6.09 -7.74
N SER A 42 -3.87 -5.91 -6.47
CA SER A 42 -2.64 -5.25 -6.03
C SER A 42 -2.20 -5.75 -4.64
N ASP A 43 -1.18 -5.14 -4.07
CA ASP A 43 -0.71 -5.48 -2.71
C ASP A 43 -1.18 -4.45 -1.65
N ILE A 44 -2.01 -3.49 -2.08
CA ILE A 44 -2.48 -2.34 -1.31
C ILE A 44 -3.87 -1.90 -1.79
N VAL A 45 -4.76 -1.63 -0.84
CA VAL A 45 -6.04 -0.98 -1.14
C VAL A 45 -6.18 0.29 -0.29
N LEU A 46 -6.50 1.39 -0.95
CA LEU A 46 -6.94 2.62 -0.28
C LEU A 46 -8.44 2.56 -0.08
N MET A 47 -8.89 2.68 1.16
CA MET A 47 -10.31 2.70 1.52
C MET A 47 -10.76 4.16 1.60
N ARG A 48 -11.63 4.60 0.68
CA ARG A 48 -12.04 6.01 0.58
C ARG A 48 -12.62 6.50 1.91
N GLY A 49 -12.02 7.55 2.47
CA GLY A 49 -12.47 8.17 3.72
C GLY A 49 -12.07 7.40 4.99
N HIS A 50 -11.30 6.32 4.87
CA HIS A 50 -10.92 5.47 6.00
C HIS A 50 -9.39 5.42 6.17
N GLY A 51 -8.68 4.74 5.26
CA GLY A 51 -7.25 4.49 5.41
C GLY A 51 -6.69 3.59 4.32
N ALA A 52 -5.62 2.86 4.61
CA ALA A 52 -5.02 1.90 3.70
C ALA A 52 -4.90 0.53 4.36
N THR A 53 -5.09 -0.53 3.57
CA THR A 53 -4.76 -1.90 3.96
C THR A 53 -3.74 -2.45 2.99
N LEU A 54 -2.66 -3.02 3.54
CA LEU A 54 -1.57 -3.60 2.77
C LEU A 54 -1.34 -5.03 3.21
N CYS A 55 -1.02 -5.90 2.24
CA CYS A 55 -0.67 -7.28 2.51
C CYS A 55 0.78 -7.55 2.13
N GLY A 56 1.32 -8.65 2.66
CA GLY A 56 2.64 -9.17 2.32
C GLY A 56 2.65 -10.68 2.53
N ARG A 57 3.57 -11.38 1.87
CA ARG A 57 3.66 -12.86 1.98
C ARG A 57 4.16 -13.31 3.36
N ALA A 58 4.74 -12.38 4.12
CA ALA A 58 5.14 -12.54 5.50
C ALA A 58 5.09 -11.18 6.21
N LEU A 59 5.07 -11.19 7.54
CA LEU A 59 5.01 -9.98 8.37
C LEU A 59 6.08 -8.92 8.00
N PRO A 60 7.37 -9.27 7.81
CA PRO A 60 8.38 -8.27 7.45
C PRO A 60 8.08 -7.56 6.11
N GLU A 61 7.52 -8.28 5.14
CA GLU A 61 7.14 -7.71 3.85
C GLU A 61 5.93 -6.79 3.99
N ALA A 62 4.91 -7.17 4.77
CA ALA A 62 3.75 -6.32 5.04
C ALA A 62 4.15 -5.00 5.73
N VAL A 63 5.03 -5.07 6.74
CA VAL A 63 5.56 -3.90 7.45
C VAL A 63 6.40 -3.02 6.52
N TYR A 64 7.28 -3.63 5.71
CA TYR A 64 8.06 -2.89 4.71
C TYR A 64 7.15 -2.13 3.75
N ARG A 65 6.13 -2.78 3.23
CA ARG A 65 5.18 -2.18 2.29
C ARG A 65 4.43 -1.02 2.94
N ALA A 66 3.94 -1.19 4.17
CA ALA A 66 3.23 -0.13 4.90
C ALA A 66 4.08 1.14 5.07
N ILE A 67 5.31 0.98 5.59
CA ILE A 67 6.23 2.10 5.84
C ILE A 67 6.59 2.82 4.54
N TYR A 68 6.97 2.07 3.51
CA TYR A 68 7.42 2.69 2.26
C TYR A 68 6.26 3.25 1.43
N ALA A 69 5.05 2.69 1.53
CA ALA A 69 3.86 3.24 0.88
C ALA A 69 3.53 4.62 1.47
N GLU A 70 3.51 4.76 2.80
CA GLU A 70 3.28 6.03 3.48
C GLU A 70 4.34 7.07 3.09
N LEU A 71 5.62 6.71 3.18
CA LEU A 71 6.72 7.60 2.80
C LEU A 71 6.60 8.06 1.34
N SER A 72 6.26 7.15 0.43
CA SER A 72 6.08 7.52 -0.98
C SER A 72 4.85 8.39 -1.21
N ALA A 73 3.76 8.19 -0.47
CA ALA A 73 2.59 9.05 -0.56
C ALA A 73 2.93 10.48 -0.10
N GLN A 74 3.69 10.62 0.99
CA GLN A 74 4.17 11.93 1.48
C GLN A 74 5.06 12.62 0.45
N ILE A 75 6.02 11.89 -0.14
CA ILE A 75 6.90 12.42 -1.20
C ILE A 75 6.07 12.84 -2.42
N LEU A 76 5.10 12.03 -2.84
CA LEU A 76 4.26 12.31 -4.01
C LEU A 76 3.40 13.56 -3.80
N ILE A 77 2.81 13.73 -2.62
CA ILE A 77 2.04 14.93 -2.25
C ILE A 77 2.93 16.18 -2.32
N GLN A 78 4.16 16.11 -1.80
CA GLN A 78 5.12 17.21 -1.90
C GLN A 78 5.53 17.48 -3.36
N ALA A 79 5.82 16.43 -4.13
CA ALA A 79 6.21 16.52 -5.54
C ALA A 79 5.12 17.19 -6.38
N ALA A 80 3.85 16.85 -6.13
CA ALA A 80 2.70 17.43 -6.83
C ALA A 80 2.61 18.96 -6.68
N SER A 81 3.14 19.53 -5.59
CA SER A 81 3.17 20.99 -5.40
C SER A 81 4.15 21.71 -6.34
N PHE A 82 5.13 20.99 -6.89
CA PHE A 82 6.09 21.52 -7.86
C PHE A 82 5.61 21.39 -9.32
N GLY A 83 4.41 20.82 -9.54
CA GLY A 83 3.84 20.60 -10.86
C GLY A 83 3.97 19.15 -11.34
N ASN A 84 4.28 18.98 -12.63
CA ASN A 84 4.32 17.66 -13.24
C ASN A 84 5.52 16.86 -12.71
N PHE A 85 5.28 15.59 -12.37
CA PHE A 85 6.31 14.63 -12.01
C PHE A 85 6.31 13.44 -12.99
N THR A 86 7.42 12.72 -13.05
CA THR A 86 7.52 11.49 -13.84
C THR A 86 7.21 10.30 -12.94
N ALA A 87 6.10 9.61 -13.21
CA ALA A 87 5.74 8.38 -12.52
C ALA A 87 6.59 7.19 -13.01
N LEU A 88 6.68 6.14 -12.18
CA LEU A 88 7.29 4.88 -12.57
C LEU A 88 6.44 4.19 -13.65
N THR A 89 7.12 3.62 -14.64
CA THR A 89 6.51 2.70 -15.59
C THR A 89 6.25 1.33 -14.95
N ALA A 90 5.32 0.55 -15.50
CA ALA A 90 5.05 -0.81 -15.03
C ALA A 90 6.31 -1.69 -15.04
N GLY A 91 7.19 -1.51 -16.03
CA GLY A 91 8.47 -2.24 -16.12
C GLY A 91 9.44 -1.89 -15.00
N GLU A 92 9.55 -0.61 -14.65
CA GLU A 92 10.40 -0.15 -13.54
C GLU A 92 9.86 -0.64 -12.19
N CYS A 93 8.54 -0.66 -12.01
CA CYS A 93 7.90 -1.22 -10.82
C CYS A 93 8.28 -2.70 -10.64
N ALA A 94 8.09 -3.52 -11.68
CA ALA A 94 8.44 -4.95 -11.64
C ALA A 94 9.95 -5.19 -11.41
N ALA A 95 10.81 -4.44 -12.10
CA ALA A 95 12.26 -4.55 -11.93
C ALA A 95 12.70 -4.19 -10.50
N THR A 96 12.09 -3.16 -9.92
CA THR A 96 12.35 -2.73 -8.55
C THR A 96 11.93 -3.79 -7.54
N VAL A 97 10.73 -4.37 -7.68
CA VAL A 97 10.27 -5.46 -6.80
C VAL A 97 11.27 -6.62 -6.83
N LYS A 98 11.63 -7.10 -8.03
CA LYS A 98 12.61 -8.19 -8.18
C LYS A 98 13.94 -7.90 -7.49
N ARG A 99 14.42 -6.66 -7.54
CA ARG A 99 15.68 -6.24 -6.92
C ARG A 99 15.58 -6.12 -5.40
N ILE A 100 14.45 -5.64 -4.88
CA ILE A 100 14.31 -5.20 -3.49
C ILE A 100 13.73 -6.28 -2.58
N SER A 101 12.82 -7.14 -3.07
CA SER A 101 12.21 -8.18 -2.23
C SER A 101 13.22 -9.05 -1.45
N PRO A 102 14.35 -9.49 -2.04
CA PRO A 102 15.37 -10.26 -1.28
C PRO A 102 16.08 -9.46 -0.18
N GLN A 103 15.97 -8.12 -0.19
CA GLN A 103 16.67 -7.23 0.73
C GLN A 103 15.79 -6.71 1.87
N ILE A 104 14.48 -7.02 1.87
CA ILE A 104 13.52 -6.56 2.89
C ILE A 104 14.00 -6.91 4.30
N GLY A 105 14.62 -8.08 4.49
CA GLY A 105 15.17 -8.50 5.79
C GLY A 105 16.15 -7.49 6.40
N ARG A 106 16.92 -6.77 5.58
CA ARG A 106 17.85 -5.74 6.09
C ARG A 106 17.13 -4.57 6.75
N ALA A 107 15.98 -4.16 6.19
CA ALA A 107 15.17 -3.09 6.77
C ALA A 107 14.47 -3.57 8.04
N TRP A 108 13.96 -4.80 8.02
CA TRP A 108 13.38 -5.44 9.19
C TRP A 108 14.35 -5.50 10.38
N ASP A 109 15.55 -6.04 10.17
CA ASP A 109 16.57 -6.14 11.22
C ASP A 109 16.96 -4.77 11.80
N LEU A 110 16.96 -3.73 10.96
CA LEU A 110 17.20 -2.35 11.40
C LEU A 110 16.08 -1.86 12.33
N TRP A 111 14.82 -2.03 11.92
CA TRP A 111 13.67 -1.57 12.71
C TRP A 111 13.53 -2.33 14.02
N VAL A 112 13.75 -3.65 14.03
CA VAL A 112 13.77 -4.45 15.26
C VAL A 112 14.80 -3.90 16.24
N ARG A 113 16.04 -3.67 15.79
CA ARG A 113 17.10 -3.08 16.63
C ARG A 113 16.78 -1.67 17.12
N GLU A 114 15.97 -0.90 16.38
CA GLU A 114 15.55 0.43 16.82
C GLU A 114 14.52 0.34 17.94
N VAL A 115 13.53 -0.55 17.79
CA VAL A 115 12.51 -0.80 18.81
C VAL A 115 13.12 -1.38 20.09
N GLU A 116 14.04 -2.34 19.97
CA GLU A 116 14.73 -2.95 21.13
C GLU A 116 15.64 -2.01 21.91
N ARG A 117 16.06 -0.88 21.30
CA ARG A 117 16.89 0.14 21.95
C ARG A 117 16.09 1.21 22.70
N ARG A 118 14.75 1.21 22.57
CA ARG A 118 13.84 2.13 23.26
C ARG A 118 13.33 1.50 24.55
#